data_AF-A0A441TWY0-F1
#
_entry.id   AF-A0A441TWY0-F1
#
_cell.length_a   1.000
_cell.length_b   1.000
_cell.length_c   1.000
_cell.angle_alpha   90.00
_cell.angle_beta   90.00
_cell.angle_gamma   90.00
#
_symmetry.space_group_name_H-M   'P 1'
#
loop_
_entity.id
_entity.type
_entity.pdbx_description
1 polymer ?
#
loop_
_entity_poly.entity_id
_entity_poly.type
_entity_poly.pdbx_seq_one_letter_code
_entity_poly.pdbx_strand_id
1 'polypeptide(L)' 'MRRPGRGQEWIRVGNDYLLVSVVSGIIFGAIAAH' A
#
# COMPACT_ATOMS: atom_id res chain seq x y z
N MET A 1 9.04 -4.74 -6.34
CA MET A 1 7.76 -4.18 -5.84
C MET A 1 6.68 -4.40 -6.91
N ARG A 2 5.62 -5.14 -6.60
CA ARG A 2 4.53 -5.43 -7.55
C ARG A 2 3.68 -4.17 -7.76
N ARG A 3 3.27 -3.88 -9.00
CA ARG A 3 2.35 -2.77 -9.28
C ARG A 3 1.01 -3.04 -8.57
N PRO A 4 0.44 -2.05 -7.89
CA PRO A 4 -0.82 -2.23 -7.19
C PRO A 4 -1.93 -2.50 -8.21
N GLY A 5 -2.92 -3.31 -7.83
CA GLY A 5 -4.08 -3.58 -8.67
C GLY A 5 -4.92 -2.32 -8.91
N ARG A 6 -5.83 -2.37 -9.88
CA ARG A 6 -6.74 -1.24 -10.18
C ARG A 6 -7.57 -0.92 -8.93
N GLY A 7 -7.48 0.31 -8.42
CA GLY A 7 -8.15 0.73 -7.17
C GLY A 7 -7.35 0.46 -5.89
N GLN A 8 -6.09 0.03 -6.02
CA GLN A 8 -5.12 -0.05 -4.93
C GLN A 8 -4.01 0.99 -5.14
N GLU A 9 -3.48 1.51 -4.05
CA GLU A 9 -2.45 2.55 -4.05
C GLU A 9 -1.34 2.20 -3.06
N TRP A 10 -0.09 2.50 -3.44
CA TRP A 10 1.05 2.42 -2.53
C TRP A 10 1.23 3.77 -1.86
N ILE A 11 0.99 3.83 -0.55
CA ILE A 11 1.24 5.03 0.26
C ILE A 11 2.56 4.86 0.99
N ARG A 12 3.44 5.87 0.87
CA ARG A 12 4.71 5.90 1.59
C ARG A 12 4.52 6.57 2.94
N VAL A 13 4.81 5.85 4.02
CA VAL A 13 4.72 6.36 5.39
C VAL A 13 6.07 6.12 6.08
N GLY A 14 6.79 7.21 6.37
CA GLY A 14 8.15 7.10 6.92
C GLY A 14 9.11 6.43 5.92
N ASN A 15 9.60 5.23 6.25
CA ASN A 15 10.43 4.41 5.35
C ASN A 15 9.66 3.27 4.66
N ASP A 16 8.40 3.05 5.04
CA ASP A 16 7.64 1.87 4.65
C ASP A 16 6.58 2.17 3.60
N TYR A 17 6.10 1.10 2.95
CA TYR A 17 5.06 1.17 1.93
C TYR A 17 3.84 0.37 2.34
N LEU A 18 2.69 1.04 2.32
CA LEU A 18 1.39 0.45 2.62
C LEU A 18 0.59 0.28 1.34
N LEU A 19 0.01 -0.91 1.15
CA LEU A 19 -0.96 -1.13 0.08
C LEU A 19 -2.36 -0.86 0.62
N VAL A 20 -3.03 0.12 0.04
CA VAL A 20 -4.34 0.58 0.49
C VAL A 20 -5.35 0.45 -0.64
N SER A 21 -6.56 -0.01 -0.34
CA SER A 21 -7.66 0.08 -1.30
C SER A 21 -8.31 1.46 -1.20
N VAL A 22 -8.28 2.22 -2.30
CA VAL A 22 -8.81 3.60 -2.37
C VAL A 22 -10.33 3.63 -2.23
N VAL A 23 -11.02 2.52 -2.50
CA VAL A 23 -12.48 2.43 -2.45
C VAL A 23 -13.02 2.26 -1.03
N SER A 24 -12.25 1.65 -0.12
CA SER A 24 -12.74 1.29 1.23
C SER A 24 -11.85 1.77 2.38
N GLY A 25 -10.62 2.24 2.11
CA GLY A 25 -9.65 2.61 3.15
C GLY A 25 -9.02 1.40 3.87
N ILE A 26 -9.27 0.18 3.38
CA ILE A 26 -8.74 -1.06 3.97
C ILE A 26 -7.29 -1.28 3.52
N ILE A 27 -6.41 -1.54 4.50
CA ILE A 27 -5.00 -1.86 4.29
C ILE A 27 -4.86 -3.38 4.08
N PHE A 28 -4.41 -3.81 2.90
CA PHE A 28 -4.26 -5.23 2.56
C PHE A 28 -2.88 -5.81 2.93
N GLY A 29 -1.91 -4.95 3.25
CA GLY A 29 -0.60 -5.37 3.70
C GLY A 29 0.36 -4.19 3.88
N ALA A 30 1.33 -4.37 4.78
CA ALA A 30 2.44 -3.46 5.00
C ALA A 30 3.73 -4.18 4.62
N ILE A 31 4.58 -3.54 3.83
CA ILE A 31 5.94 -3.99 3.58
C ILE A 31 6.90 -2.99 4.22
N ALA A 32 7.61 -3.47 5.24
CA ALA A 32 8.65 -2.71 5.90
C ALA A 32 9.94 -2.77 5.08
N ALA A 33 10.54 -1.62 4.79
CA ALA A 33 11.88 -1.57 4.21
C ALA A 33 12.88 -1.50 5.37
N HIS A 34 13.50 -2.64 5.69
CA HIS A 34 14.62 -2.73 6.62
C HIS A 34 15.92 -3.04 5.85
#